data_AF-A0A844EF63-F1
#
_entry.id   AF-A0A844EF63-F1
#
_cell.length_a   1.000
_cell.length_b   1.000
_cell.length_c   1.000
_cell.angle_alpha   90.00
_cell.angle_beta   90.00
_cell.angle_gamma   90.00
#
_symmetry.space_group_name_H-M   'P 1'
#
loop_
_entity.id
_entity.type
_entity.pdbx_description
1 polymer ?
#
loop_
_entity_poly.entity_id
_entity_poly.type
_entity_poly.pdbx_seq_one_letter_code
_entity_poly.pdbx_strand_id
1 'polypeptide(L)'
;MDEIFDKLQSVVDRYDELNELISDPEVIADTQKFMKLSKEEADLRDTVAAYKKYQKVTQQLDDDKEMLRDKIDDPDLETMVKDEISDFTDQKEKLESELKVMLLPQDPNDDKNIIMEIHGAAGGDEGSLFAGDLFSMYSKYAERQGWQVEIIDKNETEVGGFKEIVLMIT
;
A
#
# COMPACT_ATOMS: atom_id res chain seq x y z
N MET A 1 -14.14 3.75 9.92
CA MET A 1 -14.14 3.57 8.45
C MET A 1 -14.31 4.94 7.81
N ASP A 2 -15.26 5.73 8.31
CA ASP A 2 -15.49 7.13 7.94
C ASP A 2 -14.23 8.03 8.03
N GLU A 3 -13.46 7.94 9.11
CA GLU A 3 -12.24 8.75 9.30
C GLU A 3 -11.15 8.53 8.21
N ILE A 4 -11.12 7.35 7.59
CA ILE A 4 -10.19 7.04 6.49
C ILE A 4 -10.67 7.72 5.20
N PHE A 5 -11.97 7.72 4.94
CA PHE A 5 -12.55 8.35 3.76
C PHE A 5 -12.53 9.88 3.87
N ASP A 6 -12.68 10.44 5.07
CA ASP A 6 -12.49 11.87 5.32
C ASP A 6 -11.07 12.31 4.98
N LYS A 7 -10.05 11.50 5.32
CA LYS A 7 -8.66 11.75 4.91
C LYS A 7 -8.48 11.66 3.40
N LEU A 8 -9.04 10.65 2.74
CA LEU A 8 -8.97 10.54 1.29
C LEU A 8 -9.63 11.73 0.58
N GLN A 9 -10.76 12.20 1.11
CA GLN A 9 -11.41 13.40 0.60
C GLN A 9 -10.50 14.62 0.76
N SER A 10 -9.85 14.79 1.91
CA SER A 10 -8.90 15.91 2.10
C SER A 10 -7.70 15.85 1.14
N VAL A 11 -7.28 14.64 0.72
CA VAL A 11 -6.24 14.45 -0.29
C VAL A 11 -6.73 14.89 -1.68
N VAL A 12 -7.98 14.59 -2.04
CA VAL A 12 -8.60 15.10 -3.27
C VAL A 12 -8.70 16.62 -3.25
N ASP A 13 -9.19 17.19 -2.15
CA ASP A 13 -9.35 18.63 -2.01
C ASP A 13 -8.00 19.34 -2.17
N ARG A 14 -6.94 18.78 -1.56
CA ARG A 14 -5.57 19.29 -1.72
C ARG A 14 -5.07 19.15 -3.16
N TYR A 15 -5.33 18.03 -3.81
CA TYR A 15 -4.95 17.82 -5.21
C TYR A 15 -5.63 18.81 -6.15
N ASP A 16 -6.91 19.08 -5.95
CA ASP A 16 -7.66 20.05 -6.74
C ASP A 16 -7.14 21.48 -6.47
N GLU A 17 -6.87 21.84 -5.22
CA GLU A 17 -6.21 23.11 -4.84
C GLU A 17 -4.84 23.27 -5.53
N LEU A 18 -4.02 22.21 -5.55
CA LEU A 18 -2.71 22.24 -6.22
C LEU A 18 -2.85 22.48 -7.72
N ASN A 19 -3.83 21.87 -8.38
CA ASN A 19 -4.09 22.09 -9.81
C ASN A 19 -4.52 23.54 -10.11
N GLU A 20 -5.33 24.14 -9.23
CA GLU A 20 -5.68 25.56 -9.33
C GLU A 20 -4.44 26.45 -9.19
N LEU A 21 -3.60 26.19 -8.18
CA LEU A 21 -2.38 26.94 -7.93
C LEU A 21 -1.36 26.81 -9.08
N ILE A 22 -1.17 25.61 -9.62
CA ILE A 22 -0.26 25.35 -10.75
C ILE A 22 -0.74 26.07 -12.02
N SER A 23 -2.03 26.35 -12.13
CA SER A 23 -2.62 27.08 -13.27
C SER A 23 -2.47 28.60 -13.15
N ASP A 24 -2.05 29.13 -12.00
CA ASP A 24 -1.86 30.56 -11.75
C ASP A 24 -0.61 31.09 -12.49
N PRO A 25 -0.72 32.13 -13.35
CA PRO A 25 0.42 32.75 -14.03
C PRO A 25 1.52 33.24 -13.08
N GLU A 26 1.19 33.69 -11.87
CA GLU A 26 2.19 34.12 -10.89
C GLU A 26 3.02 32.94 -10.36
N VAL A 27 2.40 31.76 -10.23
CA VAL A 27 3.09 30.52 -9.85
C VAL A 27 3.93 29.99 -11.00
N ILE A 28 3.41 30.01 -12.23
CA ILE A 28 4.14 29.58 -13.43
C ILE A 28 5.40 30.43 -13.65
N ALA A 29 5.33 31.73 -13.34
CA ALA A 29 6.47 32.64 -13.43
C ALA A 29 7.57 32.34 -12.38
N ASP A 30 7.23 31.71 -11.25
CA ASP A 30 8.18 31.26 -10.23
C ASP A 30 8.51 29.77 -10.42
N THR A 31 9.61 29.50 -11.12
CA THR A 31 10.02 28.13 -11.46
C THR A 31 10.23 27.24 -10.23
N GLN A 32 10.71 27.79 -9.10
CA GLN A 32 10.92 26.99 -7.89
C GLN A 32 9.59 26.60 -7.25
N LYS A 33 8.68 27.57 -7.13
CA LYS A 33 7.33 27.33 -6.59
C LYS A 33 6.54 26.36 -7.47
N PHE A 34 6.59 26.54 -8.79
CA PHE A 34 5.96 25.64 -9.76
C PHE A 34 6.47 24.20 -9.61
N MET A 35 7.80 23.98 -9.63
CA MET A 35 8.37 22.63 -9.48
C MET A 35 7.95 21.96 -8.16
N LYS A 36 7.91 22.71 -7.06
CA LYS A 36 7.50 22.17 -5.76
C LYS A 36 6.03 21.72 -5.78
N LEU A 37 5.14 22.56 -6.29
CA LEU A 37 3.71 22.25 -6.35
C LEU A 37 3.41 21.11 -7.33
N SER A 38 4.06 21.10 -8.50
CA SER A 38 3.93 20.00 -9.46
C SER A 38 4.43 18.67 -8.91
N LYS A 39 5.47 18.68 -8.08
CA LYS A 39 5.92 17.46 -7.40
C LYS A 39 4.86 16.97 -6.41
N GLU A 40 4.34 17.87 -5.58
CA GLU A 40 3.29 17.53 -4.60
C GLU A 40 2.02 17.01 -5.30
N GLU A 41 1.60 17.61 -6.42
CA GLU A 41 0.46 17.12 -7.21
C GLU A 41 0.73 15.72 -7.77
N ALA A 42 1.93 15.49 -8.31
CA ALA A 42 2.32 14.19 -8.84
C ALA A 42 2.31 13.11 -7.75
N ASP A 43 2.78 13.43 -6.54
CA ASP A 43 2.81 12.52 -5.40
C ASP A 43 1.38 12.10 -4.96
N LEU A 44 0.38 12.98 -5.13
CA LEU A 44 -1.02 12.71 -4.76
C LEU A 44 -1.86 12.07 -5.88
N ARG A 45 -1.42 12.15 -7.14
CA ARG A 45 -2.21 11.80 -8.32
C ARG A 45 -2.74 10.37 -8.29
N ASP A 46 -1.90 9.40 -7.95
CA ASP A 46 -2.28 7.99 -7.98
C ASP A 46 -3.31 7.66 -6.89
N THR A 47 -3.14 8.23 -5.69
CA THR A 47 -4.09 8.10 -4.59
C THR A 47 -5.45 8.70 -4.97
N VAL A 48 -5.45 9.89 -5.59
CA VAL A 48 -6.69 10.55 -6.05
C VAL A 48 -7.37 9.75 -7.15
N ALA A 49 -6.62 9.20 -8.10
CA ALA A 49 -7.18 8.37 -9.17
C ALA A 49 -7.82 7.09 -8.61
N ALA A 50 -7.15 6.43 -7.67
CA ALA A 50 -7.68 5.26 -6.99
C ALA A 50 -8.97 5.58 -6.21
N TYR A 51 -9.00 6.72 -5.49
CA TYR A 51 -10.17 7.11 -4.71
C TYR A 51 -11.35 7.53 -5.58
N LYS A 52 -11.13 8.27 -6.67
CA LYS A 52 -12.18 8.60 -7.66
C LYS A 52 -12.76 7.33 -8.29
N LYS A 53 -11.93 6.33 -8.56
CA LYS A 53 -12.39 5.01 -9.02
C LYS A 53 -13.23 4.29 -7.97
N TYR A 54 -12.81 4.30 -6.70
CA TYR A 54 -13.57 3.75 -5.58
C TYR A 54 -14.96 4.40 -5.44
N GLN A 55 -15.03 5.74 -5.52
CA GLN A 55 -16.29 6.48 -5.47
C GLN A 55 -17.22 6.06 -6.60
N LYS A 56 -16.69 5.95 -7.83
CA LYS A 56 -17.46 5.49 -8.98
C LYS A 56 -18.02 4.07 -8.80
N VAL A 57 -17.18 3.12 -8.40
CA VAL A 57 -17.60 1.72 -8.17
C VAL A 57 -18.65 1.64 -7.06
N THR A 58 -18.48 2.44 -5.99
CA THR A 58 -19.45 2.49 -4.89
C THR A 58 -20.79 3.06 -5.36
N GLN A 59 -20.78 4.12 -6.16
CA GLN A 59 -22.00 4.67 -6.73
C GLN A 59 -22.72 3.65 -7.64
N GLN A 60 -21.99 3.00 -8.55
CA GLN A 60 -22.57 1.96 -9.43
C GLN A 60 -23.18 0.81 -8.62
N LEU A 61 -22.48 0.35 -7.59
CA LEU A 61 -22.98 -0.69 -6.69
C LEU A 61 -24.27 -0.28 -5.97
N ASP A 62 -24.36 0.98 -5.55
CA ASP A 62 -25.55 1.50 -4.86
C ASP A 62 -26.72 1.67 -5.83
N ASP A 63 -26.47 2.17 -7.05
CA ASP A 63 -27.45 2.29 -8.13
C ASP A 63 -28.03 0.91 -8.50
N ASP A 64 -27.18 -0.11 -8.67
CA ASP A 64 -27.61 -1.48 -9.01
C ASP A 64 -28.42 -2.13 -7.88
N LYS A 65 -28.03 -1.88 -6.62
CA LYS A 65 -28.79 -2.32 -5.45
C LYS A 65 -30.14 -1.63 -5.34
N GLU A 66 -30.25 -0.36 -5.73
CA GLU A 66 -31.51 0.35 -5.80
C GLU A 66 -32.40 -0.24 -6.90
N MET A 67 -31.84 -0.49 -8.09
CA MET A 67 -32.55 -1.13 -9.20
C MET A 67 -33.10 -2.51 -8.81
N LEU A 68 -32.33 -3.32 -8.08
CA LEU A 68 -32.77 -4.63 -7.62
C LEU A 68 -33.91 -4.54 -6.59
N ARG A 69 -33.96 -3.46 -5.78
CA ARG A 69 -35.05 -3.22 -4.81
C ARG A 69 -36.36 -2.83 -5.48
N ASP A 70 -36.29 -2.10 -6.60
CA ASP A 70 -37.46 -1.62 -7.34
C ASP A 70 -38.19 -2.70 -8.16
N LYS A 71 -37.72 -3.95 -8.05
CA LYS A 71 -38.15 -5.15 -8.79
C LYS A 71 -37.97 -5.01 -10.30
N ILE A 72 -37.22 -5.96 -10.85
CA ILE A 72 -36.96 -6.07 -12.28
C ILE A 72 -37.91 -7.11 -12.85
N ASP A 73 -38.75 -6.72 -13.82
CA ASP A 73 -39.74 -7.61 -14.44
C ASP A 73 -39.11 -8.63 -15.41
N ASP A 74 -37.90 -8.35 -15.91
CA ASP A 74 -37.14 -9.21 -16.83
C ASP A 74 -36.11 -10.06 -16.05
N PRO A 75 -36.28 -11.39 -15.98
CA PRO A 75 -35.37 -12.29 -15.26
C PRO A 75 -33.92 -12.28 -15.79
N ASP A 76 -33.72 -12.02 -17.08
CA ASP A 76 -32.38 -11.97 -17.66
C ASP A 76 -31.66 -10.69 -17.20
N LEU A 77 -32.40 -9.58 -17.13
CA LEU A 77 -31.90 -8.32 -16.59
C LEU A 77 -31.65 -8.41 -15.08
N GLU A 78 -32.53 -9.07 -14.32
CA GLU A 78 -32.33 -9.29 -12.88
C GLU A 78 -31.06 -10.09 -12.59
N THR A 79 -30.77 -11.10 -13.42
CA THR A 79 -29.55 -11.91 -13.30
C THR A 79 -28.31 -11.06 -13.60
N MET A 80 -28.35 -10.26 -14.67
CA MET A 80 -27.26 -9.35 -15.03
C MET A 80 -26.92 -8.37 -13.90
N VAL A 81 -27.93 -7.73 -13.30
CA VAL A 81 -27.74 -6.78 -12.20
C VAL A 81 -27.14 -7.47 -10.96
N LYS A 82 -27.50 -8.73 -10.67
CA LYS A 82 -26.91 -9.49 -9.56
C LYS A 82 -25.43 -9.79 -9.80
N ASP A 83 -25.07 -10.14 -11.04
CA ASP A 83 -23.67 -10.38 -11.41
C ASP A 83 -22.86 -9.08 -11.30
N GLU A 84 -23.40 -7.95 -11.78
CA GLU A 84 -22.77 -6.62 -11.64
C GLU A 84 -22.56 -6.22 -10.17
N ILE A 85 -23.56 -6.44 -9.30
CA ILE A 85 -23.44 -6.22 -7.86
C ILE A 85 -22.30 -7.06 -7.26
N SER A 86 -22.16 -8.33 -7.67
CA SER A 86 -21.06 -9.19 -7.21
C SER A 86 -19.71 -8.63 -7.65
N ASP A 87 -19.58 -8.30 -8.93
CA ASP A 87 -18.34 -7.78 -9.51
C ASP A 87 -17.93 -6.43 -8.89
N PHE A 88 -18.88 -5.51 -8.68
CA PHE A 88 -18.61 -4.22 -8.05
C PHE A 88 -18.32 -4.35 -6.56
N THR A 89 -18.88 -5.34 -5.87
CA THR A 89 -18.54 -5.63 -4.47
C THR A 89 -17.08 -6.07 -4.35
N ASP A 90 -16.65 -7.02 -5.18
CA ASP A 90 -15.25 -7.50 -5.19
C ASP A 90 -14.27 -6.38 -5.56
N GLN A 91 -14.63 -5.56 -6.56
CA GLN A 91 -13.82 -4.40 -6.95
C GLN A 91 -13.73 -3.35 -5.83
N LYS A 92 -14.84 -3.10 -5.12
CA LYS A 92 -14.87 -2.18 -3.99
C LYS A 92 -13.92 -2.64 -2.89
N GLU A 93 -13.99 -3.90 -2.48
CA GLU A 93 -13.12 -4.45 -1.41
C GLU A 93 -11.64 -4.40 -1.78
N LYS A 94 -11.31 -4.68 -3.04
CA LYS A 94 -9.94 -4.57 -3.55
C LYS A 94 -9.45 -3.12 -3.48
N LEU A 95 -10.23 -2.17 -3.97
CA LEU A 95 -9.89 -0.75 -3.95
C LEU A 95 -9.76 -0.21 -2.52
N GLU A 96 -10.61 -0.64 -1.58
CA GLU A 96 -10.47 -0.26 -0.16
C GLU A 96 -9.15 -0.74 0.44
N SER A 97 -8.71 -1.94 0.06
CA SER A 97 -7.44 -2.50 0.53
C SER A 97 -6.25 -1.74 -0.05
N GLU A 98 -6.28 -1.45 -1.36
CA GLU A 98 -5.26 -0.63 -2.04
C GLU A 98 -5.17 0.78 -1.43
N LEU A 99 -6.30 1.45 -1.23
CA LEU A 99 -6.36 2.79 -0.64
C LEU A 99 -5.81 2.84 0.79
N LYS A 100 -6.06 1.81 1.61
CA LYS A 100 -5.48 1.73 2.96
C LYS A 100 -3.96 1.67 2.92
N VAL A 101 -3.37 0.97 1.94
CA VAL A 101 -1.92 0.90 1.76
C VAL A 101 -1.38 2.25 1.28
N MET A 102 -2.03 2.89 0.32
CA MET A 102 -1.62 4.21 -0.20
C MET A 102 -1.68 5.33 0.85
N LEU A 103 -2.51 5.18 1.89
CA LEU A 103 -2.61 6.13 2.99
C LEU A 103 -1.55 5.93 4.08
N LEU A 104 -0.75 4.88 3.99
CA LEU A 104 0.39 4.74 4.88
C LEU A 104 1.35 5.89 4.57
N PRO A 105 1.83 6.61 5.59
CA PRO A 105 2.83 7.64 5.37
C PRO A 105 4.04 6.98 4.69
N GLN A 106 4.49 7.54 3.56
CA GLN A 106 5.75 7.13 2.95
C GLN A 106 6.86 7.25 4.00
N ASP A 107 7.49 6.13 4.35
CA ASP A 107 8.67 6.18 5.18
C ASP A 107 9.82 6.68 4.28
N PRO A 108 10.57 7.73 4.67
CA PRO A 108 11.73 8.18 3.91
C PRO A 108 12.83 7.10 3.75
N ASN A 109 12.67 5.94 4.36
CA ASN A 109 13.53 4.77 4.25
C ASN A 109 12.91 3.60 3.48
N ASP A 110 11.68 3.69 2.96
CA ASP A 110 11.02 2.60 2.23
C ASP A 110 11.84 2.10 1.02
N ASP A 111 12.56 3.02 0.35
CA ASP A 111 13.41 2.71 -0.82
C ASP A 111 14.86 2.33 -0.47
N LYS A 112 15.18 2.18 0.82
CA LYS A 112 16.56 1.93 1.25
C LYS A 112 16.80 0.46 1.57
N ASN A 113 18.01 0.01 1.27
CA ASN A 113 18.52 -1.27 1.74
C ASN A 113 18.41 -1.36 3.27
N ILE A 114 18.06 -2.53 3.77
CA ILE A 114 17.91 -2.76 5.20
C ILE A 114 19.11 -3.54 5.75
N ILE A 115 19.52 -3.20 6.96
CA ILE A 115 20.40 -4.03 7.78
C ILE A 115 19.53 -4.73 8.81
N MET A 116 19.51 -6.05 8.77
CA MET A 116 18.76 -6.89 9.71
C MET A 116 19.74 -7.61 10.63
N GLU A 117 19.62 -7.37 11.94
CA GLU A 117 20.41 -8.06 12.96
C GLU A 117 19.52 -9.05 13.72
N ILE A 118 19.92 -10.31 13.72
CA ILE A 118 19.25 -11.38 14.47
C ILE A 118 20.16 -11.80 15.61
N HIS A 119 19.70 -11.55 16.83
CA HIS A 119 20.42 -11.86 18.07
C HIS A 119 19.80 -13.06 18.77
N GLY A 120 20.62 -14.02 19.18
CA GLY A 120 20.18 -15.14 20.02
C GLY A 120 19.70 -14.62 21.38
N ALA A 121 18.44 -14.91 21.72
CA ALA A 121 17.84 -14.48 22.98
C ALA A 121 18.44 -15.20 24.20
N ALA A 122 18.12 -14.72 25.40
CA ALA A 122 18.47 -15.40 26.64
C ALA A 122 17.84 -16.81 26.69
N GLY A 123 18.66 -17.83 26.91
CA GLY A 123 18.23 -19.24 26.81
C GLY A 123 19.35 -20.23 26.43
N GLY A 124 20.54 -19.73 26.06
CA GLY A 124 21.67 -20.58 25.68
C GLY A 124 21.54 -21.11 24.26
N ASP A 125 21.70 -22.42 24.10
CA ASP A 125 21.76 -23.09 22.79
C ASP A 125 20.46 -22.96 21.98
N GLU A 126 19.29 -22.97 22.64
CA GLU A 126 17.98 -22.88 21.98
C GLU A 126 17.77 -21.52 21.31
N GLY A 127 18.22 -20.43 21.94
CA GLY A 127 18.12 -19.08 21.37
C GLY A 127 18.99 -18.92 20.12
N SER A 128 20.14 -19.60 20.10
CA SER A 128 21.07 -19.55 18.96
C SER A 128 20.54 -20.36 17.77
N LEU A 129 19.93 -21.52 18.04
CA LEU A 129 19.24 -22.31 17.01
C LEU A 129 18.07 -21.54 16.40
N PHE A 130 17.26 -20.87 17.23
CA PHE A 130 16.13 -20.08 16.73
C PHE A 130 16.57 -18.86 15.90
N ALA A 131 17.69 -18.23 16.24
CA ALA A 131 18.28 -17.19 15.39
C ALA A 131 18.64 -17.75 14.00
N GLY A 132 19.12 -19.00 13.93
CA GLY A 132 19.33 -19.72 12.67
C GLY A 132 18.05 -19.99 11.88
N ASP A 133 16.97 -20.36 12.57
CA ASP A 133 15.65 -20.56 11.95
C ASP A 133 15.11 -19.24 11.38
N LEU A 134 15.24 -18.14 12.11
CA LEU A 134 14.83 -16.81 11.65
C LEU A 134 15.66 -16.38 10.44
N PHE A 135 16.98 -16.57 10.46
CA PHE A 135 17.84 -16.31 9.30
C PHE A 135 17.36 -17.09 8.08
N SER A 136 17.08 -18.38 8.22
CA SER A 136 16.57 -19.24 7.14
C SER A 136 15.19 -18.77 6.65
N MET A 137 14.30 -18.39 7.56
CA MET A 137 12.96 -17.89 7.25
C MET A 137 13.02 -16.59 6.43
N TYR A 138 13.77 -15.59 6.91
CA TYR A 138 13.87 -14.30 6.23
C TYR A 138 14.65 -14.39 4.92
N SER A 139 15.69 -15.23 4.84
CA SER A 139 16.42 -15.44 3.59
C SER A 139 15.51 -16.01 2.51
N LYS A 140 14.70 -17.02 2.83
CA LYS A 140 13.72 -17.60 1.89
C LYS A 140 12.60 -16.63 1.53
N TYR A 141 12.18 -15.77 2.45
CA TYR A 141 11.19 -14.74 2.15
C TYR A 141 11.77 -13.71 1.17
N ALA A 142 12.98 -13.20 1.42
CA ALA A 142 13.68 -12.27 0.55
C ALA A 142 13.87 -12.85 -0.86
N GLU A 143 14.33 -14.10 -0.98
CA GLU A 143 14.43 -14.80 -2.28
C GLU A 143 13.09 -14.85 -3.03
N ARG A 144 11.97 -15.08 -2.33
CA ARG A 144 10.62 -15.10 -2.94
C ARG A 144 10.15 -13.72 -3.40
N GLN A 145 10.59 -12.66 -2.73
CA GLN A 145 10.34 -11.28 -3.16
C GLN A 145 11.32 -10.82 -4.26
N GLY A 146 12.31 -11.63 -4.60
CA GLY A 146 13.35 -11.28 -5.57
C GLY A 146 14.43 -10.35 -5.01
N TRP A 147 14.52 -10.23 -3.68
CA TRP A 147 15.55 -9.43 -3.00
C TRP A 147 16.84 -10.24 -2.82
N GLN A 148 17.96 -9.55 -2.78
CA GLN A 148 19.27 -10.12 -2.53
C GLN A 148 19.60 -10.04 -1.03
N VAL A 149 20.12 -11.13 -0.48
CA VAL A 149 20.57 -11.23 0.92
C VAL A 149 22.08 -11.42 0.94
N GLU A 150 22.79 -10.52 1.61
CA GLU A 150 24.23 -10.59 1.85
C GLU A 150 24.50 -10.69 3.35
N ILE A 151 25.32 -11.66 3.77
CA ILE A 151 25.73 -11.77 5.18
C ILE A 151 26.91 -10.82 5.40
N ILE A 152 26.72 -9.83 6.26
CA ILE A 152 27.73 -8.83 6.61
C ILE A 152 28.61 -9.32 7.76
N ASP A 153 28.00 -9.90 8.78
CA ASP A 153 28.71 -10.49 9.92
C ASP A 153 27.92 -11.68 10.48
N LYS A 154 28.62 -12.63 11.11
CA LYS A 154 28.00 -13.77 11.77
C LYS A 154 28.86 -14.32 12.90
N ASN A 155 28.20 -14.69 13.98
CA ASN A 155 28.78 -15.36 15.14
C ASN A 155 28.07 -16.69 15.36
N GLU A 156 28.68 -17.76 14.87
CA GLU A 156 28.16 -19.13 14.95
C GLU A 156 28.43 -19.76 16.31
N THR A 157 27.52 -20.64 16.73
CA THR A 157 27.65 -21.44 17.96
C THR A 157 28.04 -22.88 17.67
N GLU A 158 28.75 -23.54 18.60
CA GLU A 158 29.24 -24.92 18.44
C GLU A 158 28.12 -25.95 18.21
N VAL A 159 26.94 -25.69 18.76
CA VAL A 159 25.72 -26.51 18.61
C VAL A 159 24.94 -26.23 17.31
N GLY A 160 25.43 -25.32 16.47
CA GLY A 160 24.71 -24.80 15.30
C GLY A 160 23.84 -23.58 15.65
N GLY A 161 23.44 -22.82 14.63
CA GLY A 161 22.75 -21.54 14.80
C GLY A 161 23.71 -20.36 15.00
N PHE A 162 23.15 -19.22 15.44
CA PHE A 162 23.89 -17.97 15.56
C PHE A 162 23.64 -17.29 16.91
N LYS A 163 24.71 -16.86 17.57
CA LYS A 163 24.61 -15.89 18.66
C LYS A 163 24.20 -14.52 18.12
N GLU A 164 24.71 -14.18 16.94
CA GLU A 164 24.43 -12.94 16.22
C GLU A 164 24.63 -13.19 14.72
N ILE A 165 23.73 -12.67 13.87
CA ILE A 165 23.92 -12.62 12.43
C ILE A 165 23.36 -11.32 11.86
N VAL A 166 24.16 -10.67 11.02
CA VAL A 166 23.86 -9.38 10.40
C VAL A 166 23.74 -9.57 8.89
N LEU A 167 22.59 -9.16 8.35
CA LEU A 167 22.24 -9.29 6.94
C LEU A 167 22.04 -7.92 6.32
N MET A 168 22.52 -7.73 5.10
CA MET A 168 22.08 -6.67 4.22
C MET A 168 21.06 -7.25 3.25
N ILE A 169 19.90 -6.62 3.13
CA ILE A 169 18.86 -7.01 2.17
C ILE A 169 18.64 -5.83 1.22
N THR A 170 18.69 -6.11 -0.07
CA THR A 170 18.61 -5.13 -1.17
C THR A 170 17.59 -5.56 -2.22
#